data_AF-A0AAE8M9K8-F1
#
_entry.id   AF-A0AAE8M9K8-F1
#
_cell.length_a   1.000
_cell.length_b   1.000
_cell.length_c   1.000
_cell.angle_alpha   90.00
_cell.angle_beta   90.00
_cell.angle_gamma   90.00
#
_symmetry.space_group_name_H-M   'P 1'
#
loop_
_entity.id
_entity.type
_entity.pdbx_description
1 polymer ?
#
loop_
_entity_poly.entity_id
_entity_poly.type
_entity_poly.pdbx_seq_one_letter_code
_entity_poly.pdbx_strand_id
1 'polypeptide(L)'
;MASTRPLTQVHIGSSSNVYDCPALKKDEEDLLRWLDDQAKIGNLPSVSGRLGSWRPDFLIEDKDSEQDNYRITEIIARYSFNGFMYLIYGQQALNNALPDNSTLVCAANSETVFNSLFELYNPKYPLHLLKGEEKGVDIHIFIDAARRRFGSAPRLITPDDLRILPDETSGSGYRLFCTASSDGSLWTATVIMEMQLEVLRQVSLRFFNDMQTILLVHDKRMLRIVRHKAPRLVTRKIITSIQAESL
;
A
#
# COMPACT_ATOMS: atom_id res chain seq x y z
N MET A 1 53.96 8.00 1.64
CA MET A 1 53.66 7.52 0.28
C MET A 1 52.72 6.32 0.41
N ALA A 2 51.43 6.54 0.18
CA ALA A 2 50.38 5.54 0.33
C ALA A 2 50.32 4.65 -0.91
N SER A 3 50.53 3.35 -0.72
CA SER A 3 50.42 2.32 -1.75
C SER A 3 48.94 2.00 -1.97
N THR A 4 48.36 2.51 -3.06
CA THR A 4 47.03 2.15 -3.55
C THR A 4 47.18 1.05 -4.60
N ARG A 5 46.81 -0.19 -4.25
CA ARG A 5 46.57 -1.25 -5.23
C ARG A 5 45.07 -1.32 -5.54
N PRO A 6 44.69 -1.51 -6.81
CA PRO A 6 43.30 -1.51 -7.24
C PRO A 6 42.55 -2.74 -6.70
N LEU A 7 41.32 -2.52 -6.23
CA LEU A 7 40.38 -3.58 -5.88
C LEU A 7 40.01 -4.36 -7.13
N THR A 8 40.35 -5.64 -7.09
CA THR A 8 39.98 -6.68 -8.05
C THR A 8 38.46 -6.74 -8.17
N GLN A 9 37.99 -6.70 -9.41
CA GLN A 9 36.62 -6.90 -9.85
C GLN A 9 35.99 -8.10 -9.12
N VAL A 10 34.97 -7.87 -8.28
CA VAL A 10 34.15 -8.95 -7.72
C VAL A 10 33.05 -9.25 -8.73
N HIS A 11 33.25 -10.32 -9.49
CA HIS A 11 32.22 -10.90 -10.34
C HIS A 11 31.21 -11.63 -9.45
N ILE A 12 30.03 -11.03 -9.25
CA ILE A 12 28.90 -11.77 -8.67
C ILE A 12 28.33 -12.64 -9.78
N GLY A 13 28.56 -13.94 -9.65
CA GLY A 13 28.16 -14.95 -10.62
C GLY A 13 26.68 -14.87 -10.98
N SER A 14 26.43 -14.94 -12.29
CA SER A 14 25.16 -15.30 -12.89
C SER A 14 24.82 -16.75 -12.51
N SER A 15 23.91 -16.95 -11.56
CA SER A 15 23.13 -18.19 -11.48
C SER A 15 21.90 -18.05 -10.59
N SER A 16 20.83 -18.72 -11.00
CA SER A 16 19.47 -18.79 -10.45
C SER A 16 18.58 -17.56 -10.69
N ASN A 17 17.69 -17.71 -11.69
CA ASN A 17 16.56 -16.85 -12.00
C ASN A 17 15.86 -16.34 -10.74
N VAL A 18 16.02 -15.04 -10.46
CA VAL A 18 15.15 -14.31 -9.52
C VAL A 18 13.75 -14.07 -10.13
N TYR A 19 13.54 -14.51 -11.38
CA TYR A 19 12.34 -14.27 -12.18
C TYR A 19 11.35 -15.43 -12.28
N ASP A 20 11.42 -16.47 -11.45
CA ASP A 20 10.24 -17.34 -11.22
C ASP A 20 9.18 -16.65 -10.33
N CYS A 21 9.10 -15.32 -10.44
CA CYS A 21 7.91 -14.55 -10.14
C CYS A 21 6.89 -14.96 -11.20
N PRO A 22 5.73 -15.51 -10.84
CA PRO A 22 4.77 -15.90 -11.85
C PRO A 22 4.35 -14.67 -12.65
N ALA A 23 4.26 -14.84 -13.97
CA ALA A 23 4.22 -13.74 -14.92
C ALA A 23 3.20 -12.68 -14.48
N LEU A 24 3.72 -11.50 -14.12
CA LEU A 24 2.93 -10.29 -14.09
C LEU A 24 2.48 -10.00 -15.53
N LYS A 25 1.38 -9.26 -15.70
CA LYS A 25 1.10 -8.74 -17.04
C LYS A 25 2.25 -7.82 -17.44
N LYS A 26 2.56 -7.79 -18.74
CA LYS A 26 3.64 -6.96 -19.27
C LYS A 26 3.52 -5.50 -18.79
N ASP A 27 2.32 -4.93 -18.83
CA ASP A 27 2.09 -3.55 -18.41
C ASP A 27 2.30 -3.33 -16.90
N GLU A 28 2.01 -4.34 -16.06
CA GLU A 28 2.26 -4.30 -14.61
C GLU A 28 3.77 -4.36 -14.33
N GLU A 29 4.49 -5.23 -15.05
CA GLU A 29 5.96 -5.31 -14.95
C GLU A 29 6.63 -4.01 -15.43
N ASP A 30 6.18 -3.46 -16.57
CA ASP A 30 6.67 -2.21 -17.12
C ASP A 30 6.41 -1.03 -16.17
N LEU A 31 5.26 -1.02 -15.47
CA LEU A 31 4.99 -0.05 -14.42
C LEU A 31 5.95 -0.21 -13.23
N LEU A 32 6.16 -1.42 -12.73
CA LEU A 32 7.05 -1.66 -11.59
C LEU A 32 8.50 -1.28 -11.89
N ARG A 33 8.99 -1.61 -13.10
CA ARG A 33 10.33 -1.19 -13.57
C ARG A 33 10.43 0.33 -13.67
N TRP A 34 9.41 0.97 -14.22
CA TRP A 34 9.36 2.43 -14.30
C TRP A 34 9.38 3.07 -12.90
N LEU A 35 8.61 2.57 -11.93
CA LEU A 35 8.60 3.07 -10.55
C LEU A 35 9.97 2.93 -9.87
N ASP A 36 10.68 1.83 -10.11
CA ASP A 36 12.04 1.62 -9.62
C ASP A 36 13.00 2.68 -10.20
N ASP A 37 12.88 3.00 -11.49
CA ASP A 37 13.66 4.07 -12.11
C ASP A 37 13.30 5.46 -11.58
N GLN A 38 12.02 5.73 -11.33
CA GLN A 38 11.58 6.98 -10.69
C GLN A 38 12.14 7.15 -9.26
N ALA A 39 12.24 6.05 -8.51
CA ALA A 39 12.85 6.08 -7.19
C ALA A 39 14.36 6.38 -7.26
N LYS A 40 15.09 5.83 -8.25
CA LYS A 40 16.52 6.10 -8.44
C LYS A 40 16.84 7.56 -8.73
N ILE A 41 15.94 8.26 -9.44
CA ILE A 41 16.09 9.69 -9.76
C ILE A 41 15.46 10.63 -8.73
N GLY A 42 14.93 10.09 -7.62
CA GLY A 42 14.40 10.89 -6.51
C GLY A 42 12.96 11.39 -6.67
N ASN A 43 12.23 10.94 -7.69
CA ASN A 43 10.82 11.30 -7.87
C ASN A 43 9.87 10.51 -6.95
N LEU A 44 10.36 9.41 -6.36
CA LEU A 44 9.63 8.59 -5.39
C LEU A 44 10.48 8.33 -4.14
N PRO A 45 9.88 8.39 -2.94
CA PRO A 45 10.52 7.88 -1.73
C PRO A 45 10.81 6.38 -1.82
N SER A 46 11.67 5.88 -0.92
CA SER A 46 11.90 4.44 -0.80
C SER A 46 10.62 3.69 -0.43
N VAL A 47 10.51 2.45 -0.92
CA VAL A 47 9.32 1.58 -0.72
C VAL A 47 8.94 1.44 0.75
N SER A 48 9.94 1.29 1.63
CA SER A 48 9.74 1.11 3.06
C SER A 48 8.99 2.25 3.73
N GLY A 49 9.04 3.46 3.17
CA GLY A 49 8.34 4.63 3.70
C GLY A 49 6.95 4.87 3.10
N ARG A 50 6.48 4.02 2.19
CA ARG A 50 5.28 4.30 1.37
C ARG A 50 4.37 3.10 1.11
N LEU A 51 4.43 2.06 1.96
CA LEU A 51 3.67 0.82 1.77
C LEU A 51 2.15 1.00 1.75
N GLY A 52 1.64 2.11 2.29
CA GLY A 52 0.21 2.35 2.39
C GLY A 52 -0.47 1.42 3.39
N SER A 53 -1.70 1.00 3.06
CA SER A 53 -2.52 0.15 3.90
C SER A 53 -2.60 -1.26 3.34
N TRP A 54 -2.50 -2.26 4.21
CA TRP A 54 -2.68 -3.66 3.87
C TRP A 54 -3.36 -4.39 5.03
N ARG A 55 -4.10 -5.46 4.71
CA ARG A 55 -4.84 -6.28 5.66
C ARG A 55 -4.47 -7.75 5.44
N PRO A 56 -3.72 -8.37 6.36
CA PRO A 56 -3.53 -9.81 6.34
C PRO A 56 -4.81 -10.50 6.82
N ASP A 57 -5.21 -11.55 6.11
CA ASP A 57 -6.28 -12.43 6.53
C ASP A 57 -5.65 -13.68 7.14
N PHE A 58 -6.11 -14.06 8.34
CA PHE A 58 -5.58 -15.16 9.12
C PHE A 58 -6.61 -16.28 9.27
N LEU A 59 -6.13 -17.52 9.18
CA LEU A 59 -6.81 -18.71 9.67
C LEU A 59 -6.24 -19.05 11.06
N ILE A 60 -7.12 -19.27 12.03
CA ILE A 60 -6.75 -19.78 13.36
C ILE A 60 -7.09 -21.28 13.35
N GLU A 61 -6.07 -22.13 13.45
CA GLU A 61 -6.26 -23.58 13.48
C GLU A 61 -6.72 -24.03 14.87
N ASP A 62 -7.74 -24.88 14.89
CA ASP A 62 -8.17 -25.59 16.09
C ASP A 62 -7.24 -26.77 16.33
N LYS A 63 -6.35 -26.63 17.32
CA LYS A 63 -5.46 -27.70 17.80
C LYS A 63 -5.71 -27.86 19.29
N ASP A 64 -5.59 -29.09 19.79
CA ASP A 64 -5.64 -29.42 21.23
C ASP A 64 -4.49 -28.79 22.06
N SER A 65 -3.76 -27.81 21.52
CA SER A 65 -2.70 -27.07 22.20
C SER A 65 -3.24 -25.79 22.85
N GLU A 66 -2.68 -25.41 24.00
CA GLU A 66 -3.01 -24.15 24.68
C GLU A 66 -2.65 -22.86 23.91
N GLN A 67 -1.97 -22.98 22.76
CA GLN A 67 -1.60 -21.85 21.90
C GLN A 67 -2.35 -21.88 20.57
N ASP A 68 -2.97 -20.76 20.24
CA ASP A 68 -3.56 -20.50 18.92
C ASP A 68 -2.49 -20.60 17.84
N ASN A 69 -2.77 -21.38 16.79
CA ASN A 69 -1.88 -21.47 15.64
C ASN A 69 -2.44 -20.66 14.46
N TYR A 70 -1.78 -19.53 14.16
CA TYR A 70 -2.17 -18.60 13.11
C TYR A 70 -1.51 -18.95 11.76
N ARG A 71 -2.29 -18.87 10.68
CA ARG A 71 -1.83 -19.03 9.30
C ARG A 71 -2.24 -17.84 8.47
N ILE A 72 -1.29 -17.20 7.78
CA ILE A 72 -1.62 -16.16 6.81
C ILE A 72 -2.17 -16.84 5.54
N THR A 73 -3.40 -16.51 5.15
CA THR A 73 -4.03 -17.06 3.95
C THR A 73 -3.90 -16.12 2.76
N GLU A 74 -3.98 -14.82 2.99
CA GLU A 74 -3.75 -13.78 2.00
C GLU A 74 -3.33 -12.46 2.67
N ILE A 75 -2.72 -11.57 1.89
CA ILE A 75 -2.51 -10.18 2.28
C ILE A 75 -3.25 -9.32 1.26
N ILE A 76 -4.24 -8.56 1.73
CA ILE A 76 -5.05 -7.70 0.88
C ILE A 76 -4.45 -6.29 0.94
N ALA A 77 -3.90 -5.83 -0.18
CA ALA A 77 -3.35 -4.48 -0.28
C ALA A 77 -3.93 -3.69 -1.45
N ARG A 78 -4.84 -4.29 -2.24
CA ARG A 78 -5.43 -3.67 -3.43
C ARG A 78 -6.22 -2.40 -3.12
N TYR A 79 -6.88 -2.36 -1.97
CA TYR A 79 -7.74 -1.25 -1.57
C TYR A 79 -7.06 -0.43 -0.48
N SER A 80 -7.19 0.89 -0.56
CA SER A 80 -6.54 1.82 0.37
C SER A 80 -7.18 1.91 1.76
N PHE A 81 -8.38 1.36 1.92
CA PHE A 81 -9.10 1.41 3.20
C PHE A 81 -9.40 0.01 3.76
N ASN A 82 -9.36 -1.04 2.95
CA ASN A 82 -9.48 -2.46 3.35
C ASN A 82 -10.66 -2.82 4.30
N GLY A 83 -11.72 -2.00 4.34
CA GLY A 83 -12.85 -2.17 5.26
C GLY A 83 -12.58 -1.65 6.67
N PHE A 84 -11.49 -0.92 6.89
CA PHE A 84 -11.12 -0.39 8.19
C PHE A 84 -12.14 0.65 8.68
N MET A 85 -12.85 1.39 7.81
CA MET A 85 -13.87 2.32 8.33
C MET A 85 -15.03 1.58 8.99
N TYR A 86 -15.45 0.45 8.43
CA TYR A 86 -16.42 -0.44 9.09
C TYR A 86 -15.93 -0.95 10.44
N LEU A 87 -14.68 -1.40 10.52
CA LEU A 87 -14.09 -1.87 11.77
C LEU A 87 -14.12 -0.76 12.83
N ILE A 88 -13.69 0.45 12.48
CA ILE A 88 -13.60 1.60 13.39
C ILE A 88 -14.98 1.94 13.95
N TYR A 89 -15.97 2.18 13.07
CA TYR A 89 -17.30 2.61 13.49
C TYR A 89 -18.10 1.48 14.15
N GLY A 90 -17.96 0.25 13.65
CA GLY A 90 -18.56 -0.93 14.27
C GLY A 90 -18.03 -1.15 15.69
N GLN A 91 -16.71 -1.00 15.88
CA GLN A 91 -16.10 -1.10 17.20
C GLN A 91 -16.53 0.06 18.11
N GLN A 92 -16.60 1.29 17.62
CA GLN A 92 -17.14 2.41 18.41
C GLN A 92 -18.58 2.17 18.86
N ALA A 93 -19.44 1.70 17.96
CA ALA A 93 -20.83 1.39 18.27
C ALA A 93 -20.94 0.28 19.31
N LEU A 94 -20.15 -0.78 19.18
CA LEU A 94 -20.09 -1.86 20.16
C LEU A 94 -19.64 -1.34 21.53
N ASN A 95 -18.61 -0.50 21.58
CA ASN A 95 -18.09 0.05 22.84
C ASN A 95 -19.13 0.88 23.57
N ASN A 96 -19.89 1.68 22.83
CA ASN A 96 -20.95 2.52 23.40
C ASN A 96 -22.17 1.68 23.85
N ALA A 97 -22.35 0.48 23.31
CA ALA A 97 -23.46 -0.40 23.62
C ALA A 97 -23.15 -1.37 24.79
N LEU A 98 -21.87 -1.63 25.06
CA LEU A 98 -21.46 -2.51 26.14
C LEU A 98 -21.61 -1.80 27.50
N PRO A 99 -22.14 -2.51 28.53
CA PRO A 99 -22.14 -1.99 29.89
C PRO A 99 -20.72 -1.75 30.41
N ASP A 100 -20.54 -0.76 31.30
CA ASP A 100 -19.23 -0.43 31.90
C ASP A 100 -18.58 -1.60 32.65
N ASN A 101 -19.37 -2.59 33.08
CA ASN A 101 -18.90 -3.79 33.78
C ASN A 101 -18.70 -5.02 32.85
N SER A 102 -18.77 -4.83 31.54
CA SER A 102 -18.54 -5.90 30.56
C SER A 102 -17.11 -6.42 30.65
N THR A 103 -16.95 -7.75 30.62
CA THR A 103 -15.63 -8.39 30.46
C THR A 103 -15.19 -8.50 29.00
N LEU A 104 -16.08 -8.19 28.06
CA LEU A 104 -15.76 -8.16 26.64
C LEU A 104 -14.91 -6.93 26.35
N VAL A 105 -13.74 -7.15 25.75
CA VAL A 105 -12.84 -6.10 25.28
C VAL A 105 -12.82 -6.08 23.76
N CYS A 106 -12.64 -4.89 23.21
CA CYS A 106 -12.48 -4.64 21.80
C CYS A 106 -11.22 -5.32 21.27
N ALA A 107 -11.30 -5.90 20.07
CA ALA A 107 -10.12 -6.43 19.41
C ALA A 107 -9.19 -5.32 18.86
N ALA A 108 -9.72 -4.10 18.66
CA ALA A 108 -8.97 -2.97 18.14
C ALA A 108 -9.34 -1.65 18.83
N ASN A 109 -8.38 -0.72 18.90
CA ASN A 109 -8.64 0.67 19.27
C ASN A 109 -9.02 1.48 18.02
N SER A 110 -10.27 1.93 17.94
CA SER A 110 -10.78 2.67 16.79
C SER A 110 -10.00 3.96 16.50
N GLU A 111 -9.58 4.70 17.53
CA GLU A 111 -8.83 5.95 17.35
C GLU A 111 -7.43 5.68 16.78
N THR A 112 -6.75 4.63 17.25
CA THR A 112 -5.46 4.21 16.70
C THR A 112 -5.57 3.89 15.21
N VAL A 113 -6.54 3.05 14.81
CA VAL A 113 -6.73 2.68 13.39
C VAL A 113 -7.05 3.92 12.55
N PHE A 114 -7.90 4.83 13.06
CA PHE A 114 -8.28 6.04 12.36
C PHE A 114 -7.10 7.01 12.16
N ASN A 115 -6.28 7.22 13.20
CA ASN A 115 -5.08 8.05 13.11
C ASN A 115 -4.07 7.44 12.13
N SER A 116 -3.86 6.13 12.15
CA SER A 116 -2.96 5.46 11.20
C SER A 116 -3.42 5.62 9.74
N LEU A 117 -4.72 5.62 9.46
CA LEU A 117 -5.22 5.90 8.11
C LEU A 117 -4.95 7.34 7.66
N PHE A 118 -5.05 8.31 8.56
CA PHE A 118 -4.77 9.70 8.24
C PHE A 118 -3.28 10.03 8.12
N GLU A 119 -2.41 9.25 8.75
CA GLU A 119 -0.96 9.36 8.61
C GLU A 119 -0.46 8.94 7.22
N LEU A 120 -1.29 8.25 6.42
CA LEU A 120 -0.94 7.83 5.06
C LEU A 120 -0.74 9.00 4.09
N TYR A 121 -1.28 10.18 4.39
CA TYR A 121 -1.15 11.37 3.54
C TYR A 121 -0.94 12.61 4.38
N ASN A 122 -0.50 13.69 3.73
CA ASN A 122 -0.33 14.97 4.40
C ASN A 122 -1.63 15.81 4.27
N PRO A 123 -2.38 16.05 5.35
CA PRO A 123 -3.66 16.74 5.30
C PRO A 123 -3.55 18.24 4.97
N LYS A 124 -2.33 18.80 4.89
CA LYS A 124 -2.11 20.18 4.41
C LYS A 124 -2.33 20.33 2.91
N TYR A 125 -2.31 19.24 2.15
CA TYR A 125 -2.57 19.24 0.72
C TYR A 125 -3.95 18.63 0.43
N PRO A 126 -4.65 19.08 -0.62
CA PRO A 126 -5.94 18.49 -0.95
C PRO A 126 -5.79 17.05 -1.42
N LEU A 127 -6.67 16.19 -0.93
CA LEU A 127 -6.72 14.77 -1.26
C LEU A 127 -7.81 14.51 -2.29
N HIS A 128 -7.43 13.92 -3.41
CA HIS A 128 -8.34 13.33 -4.38
C HIS A 128 -8.41 11.82 -4.18
N LEU A 129 -9.63 11.29 -4.10
CA LEU A 129 -9.86 9.86 -4.05
C LEU A 129 -10.35 9.45 -5.44
N LEU A 130 -9.50 8.74 -6.17
CA LEU A 130 -9.82 8.32 -7.53
C LEU A 130 -10.62 7.01 -7.48
N LYS A 131 -11.86 7.09 -7.96
CA LYS A 131 -12.87 6.03 -7.88
C LYS A 131 -13.30 5.66 -9.30
N GLY A 132 -13.16 4.39 -9.64
CA GLY A 132 -13.77 3.77 -10.81
C GLY A 132 -15.12 3.10 -10.48
N GLU A 133 -15.45 2.04 -11.22
CA GLU A 133 -16.75 1.35 -11.13
C GLU A 133 -16.95 0.51 -9.87
N GLU A 134 -15.89 0.25 -9.11
CA GLU A 134 -15.94 -0.57 -7.90
C GLU A 134 -16.96 -0.02 -6.90
N LYS A 135 -17.77 -0.94 -6.36
CA LYS A 135 -18.75 -0.64 -5.31
C LYS A 135 -18.02 -0.61 -3.97
N GLY A 136 -18.40 0.33 -3.09
CA GLY A 136 -17.87 0.38 -1.73
C GLY A 136 -18.32 1.63 -1.01
N VAL A 137 -18.69 1.50 0.26
CA VAL A 137 -19.08 2.64 1.09
C VAL A 137 -17.92 3.20 1.91
N ASP A 138 -16.86 2.41 2.09
CA ASP A 138 -15.69 2.75 2.93
C ASP A 138 -15.09 4.10 2.53
N ILE A 139 -14.97 4.34 1.22
CA ILE A 139 -14.49 5.60 0.63
C ILE A 139 -15.37 6.80 1.01
N HIS A 140 -16.69 6.61 1.05
CA HIS A 140 -17.64 7.68 1.41
C HIS A 140 -17.62 7.96 2.91
N ILE A 141 -17.49 6.91 3.72
CA ILE A 141 -17.32 7.04 5.17
C ILE A 141 -16.02 7.77 5.48
N PHE A 142 -14.93 7.45 4.78
CA PHE A 142 -13.63 8.12 4.93
C PHE A 142 -13.71 9.62 4.58
N ILE A 143 -14.46 10.00 3.54
CA ILE A 143 -14.64 11.42 3.17
C ILE A 143 -15.29 12.21 4.31
N ASP A 144 -16.36 11.67 4.90
CA ASP A 144 -17.05 12.30 6.03
C ASP A 144 -16.15 12.37 7.28
N ALA A 145 -15.44 11.28 7.57
CA ALA A 145 -14.43 11.21 8.61
C ALA A 145 -13.35 12.30 8.47
N ALA A 146 -12.76 12.43 7.29
CA ALA A 146 -11.73 13.43 7.00
C ALA A 146 -12.29 14.87 7.11
N ARG A 147 -13.52 15.11 6.63
CA ARG A 147 -14.21 16.40 6.79
C ARG A 147 -14.35 16.78 8.26
N ARG A 148 -14.81 15.85 9.10
CA ARG A 148 -14.97 16.11 10.54
C ARG A 148 -13.63 16.33 11.24
N ARG A 149 -12.57 15.63 10.82
CA ARG A 149 -11.24 15.71 11.44
C ARG A 149 -10.47 16.96 11.04
N PHE A 150 -10.48 17.33 9.77
CA PHE A 150 -9.61 18.38 9.20
C PHE A 150 -10.37 19.62 8.71
N GLY A 151 -11.70 19.60 8.73
CA GLY A 151 -12.54 20.69 8.20
C GLY A 151 -12.62 20.72 6.67
N SER A 152 -11.81 19.93 5.97
CA SER A 152 -11.82 19.77 4.51
C SER A 152 -12.12 18.32 4.13
N ALA A 153 -12.91 18.15 3.08
CA ALA A 153 -13.30 16.83 2.59
C ALA A 153 -12.42 16.42 1.40
N PRO A 154 -11.91 15.18 1.35
CA PRO A 154 -11.33 14.62 0.14
C PRO A 154 -12.35 14.67 -1.00
N ARG A 155 -11.88 14.96 -2.22
CA ARG A 155 -12.73 15.06 -3.41
C ARG A 155 -12.70 13.73 -4.18
N LEU A 156 -13.87 13.20 -4.51
CA LEU A 156 -13.99 12.07 -5.42
C LEU A 156 -13.74 12.53 -6.85
N ILE A 157 -12.90 11.80 -7.57
CA ILE A 157 -12.65 11.98 -9.00
C ILE A 157 -12.68 10.62 -9.69
N THR A 158 -12.83 10.63 -11.00
CA THR A 158 -12.82 9.46 -11.87
C THR A 158 -11.62 9.48 -12.81
N PRO A 159 -11.25 8.36 -13.46
CA PRO A 159 -10.21 8.38 -14.48
C PRO A 159 -10.47 9.40 -15.59
N ASP A 160 -11.75 9.65 -15.93
CA ASP A 160 -12.17 10.60 -16.97
C ASP A 160 -11.89 12.06 -16.60
N ASP A 161 -11.66 12.36 -15.33
CA ASP A 161 -11.28 13.69 -14.87
C ASP A 161 -9.78 13.96 -15.09
N LEU A 162 -8.96 12.94 -15.33
CA LEU A 162 -7.51 13.05 -15.38
C LEU A 162 -6.97 13.33 -16.78
N ARG A 163 -6.02 14.26 -16.88
CA ARG A 163 -5.28 14.56 -18.12
C ARG A 163 -3.79 14.60 -17.82
N ILE A 164 -2.97 14.16 -18.77
CA ILE A 164 -1.52 14.32 -18.72
C ILE A 164 -1.12 15.33 -19.79
N LEU A 165 -0.20 16.23 -19.43
CA LEU A 165 0.42 17.16 -20.38
C LEU A 165 1.94 17.05 -20.25
N PRO A 166 2.70 17.22 -21.35
CA PRO A 166 4.15 17.33 -21.29
C PRO A 166 4.58 18.48 -20.35
N ASP A 167 5.61 18.22 -19.57
CA ASP A 167 6.19 19.19 -18.63
C ASP A 167 7.68 18.89 -18.43
N GLU A 168 8.53 19.67 -19.10
CA GLU A 168 9.99 19.54 -19.02
C GLU A 168 10.55 19.82 -17.63
N THR A 169 9.79 20.50 -16.77
CA THR A 169 10.19 20.79 -15.39
C THR A 169 9.91 19.63 -14.43
N SER A 170 9.08 18.66 -14.86
CA SER A 170 8.76 17.46 -14.10
C SER A 170 9.85 16.41 -14.30
N GLY A 171 10.30 15.76 -13.23
CA GLY A 171 11.28 14.68 -13.31
C GLY A 171 10.81 13.45 -14.11
N SER A 172 9.51 13.36 -14.43
CA SER A 172 8.96 12.31 -15.30
C SER A 172 8.69 12.78 -16.75
N GLY A 173 8.89 14.07 -17.05
CA GLY A 173 8.56 14.69 -18.34
C GLY A 173 7.07 15.00 -18.54
N TYR A 174 6.21 14.64 -17.59
CA TYR A 174 4.77 14.89 -17.63
C TYR A 174 4.25 15.45 -16.31
N ARG A 175 3.11 16.15 -16.40
CA ARG A 175 2.33 16.60 -15.25
C ARG A 175 0.90 16.09 -15.35
N LEU A 176 0.39 15.61 -14.22
CA LEU A 176 -1.00 15.17 -14.07
C LEU A 176 -1.89 16.35 -13.70
N PHE A 177 -3.00 16.49 -14.43
CA PHE A 177 -4.03 17.49 -14.22
C PHE A 177 -5.36 16.80 -13.93
N CYS A 178 -6.18 17.44 -13.10
CA CYS A 178 -7.56 17.06 -12.84
C CYS A 178 -8.45 18.17 -13.42
N THR A 179 -9.39 17.79 -14.28
CA THR A 179 -10.34 18.69 -14.95
C THR A 179 -11.62 18.88 -14.15
N ALA A 180 -11.86 18.04 -13.14
CA ALA A 180 -12.93 18.26 -12.16
C ALA A 180 -12.72 19.62 -11.49
N SER A 181 -13.77 20.44 -11.50
CA SER A 181 -13.70 21.83 -11.06
C SER A 181 -13.25 21.94 -9.59
N SER A 182 -12.03 22.44 -9.34
CA SER A 182 -11.74 23.73 -8.68
C SER A 182 -10.32 23.78 -8.04
N ASP A 183 -9.71 24.97 -8.12
CA ASP A 183 -8.58 25.55 -7.36
C ASP A 183 -7.17 24.92 -7.44
N GLY A 184 -6.59 24.79 -8.64
CA GLY A 184 -5.16 25.04 -8.93
C GLY A 184 -4.00 24.47 -8.07
N SER A 185 -4.20 23.61 -7.07
CA SER A 185 -3.15 23.11 -6.17
C SER A 185 -2.50 21.79 -6.61
N LEU A 186 -1.41 21.38 -5.96
CA LEU A 186 -0.85 20.02 -6.07
C LEU A 186 -1.73 19.03 -5.29
N TRP A 187 -1.87 17.80 -5.79
CA TRP A 187 -2.83 16.83 -5.26
C TRP A 187 -2.24 15.44 -4.98
N THR A 188 -2.83 14.72 -4.03
CA THR A 188 -2.63 13.28 -3.77
C THR A 188 -3.81 12.49 -4.34
N ALA A 189 -3.60 11.33 -4.96
CA ALA A 189 -4.64 10.53 -5.65
C ALA A 189 -4.72 9.09 -5.12
N THR A 190 -5.86 8.41 -5.28
CA THR A 190 -6.07 6.98 -4.89
C THR A 190 -6.49 6.13 -6.09
N VAL A 191 -5.77 5.08 -6.50
CA VAL A 191 -6.03 4.41 -7.81
C VAL A 191 -7.01 3.24 -7.80
N ILE A 192 -7.78 3.13 -8.90
CA ILE A 192 -8.35 1.89 -9.46
C ILE A 192 -7.60 1.53 -10.75
N MET A 193 -7.22 0.26 -10.93
CA MET A 193 -6.24 -0.24 -11.92
C MET A 193 -6.69 -0.25 -13.40
N GLU A 194 -7.76 0.45 -13.78
CA GLU A 194 -8.26 0.48 -15.16
C GLU A 194 -8.08 1.89 -15.76
N MET A 195 -6.85 2.19 -16.20
CA MET A 195 -6.54 3.42 -16.93
C MET A 195 -5.35 3.21 -17.88
N GLN A 196 -5.15 4.15 -18.81
CA GLN A 196 -3.99 4.14 -19.69
C GLN A 196 -2.68 4.17 -18.87
N LEU A 197 -1.69 3.38 -19.28
CA LEU A 197 -0.43 3.17 -18.54
C LEU A 197 0.27 4.49 -18.17
N GLU A 198 0.26 5.48 -19.05
CA GLU A 198 0.93 6.76 -18.77
C GLU A 198 0.20 7.59 -17.70
N VAL A 199 -1.13 7.55 -17.67
CA VAL A 199 -1.89 8.14 -16.55
C VAL A 199 -1.59 7.37 -15.27
N LEU A 200 -1.57 6.03 -15.32
CA LEU A 200 -1.27 5.19 -14.16
C LEU A 200 0.11 5.49 -13.57
N ARG A 201 1.13 5.64 -14.40
CA ARG A 201 2.48 6.08 -14.00
C ARG A 201 2.44 7.37 -13.21
N GLN A 202 1.78 8.39 -13.76
CA GLN A 202 1.68 9.70 -13.12
C GLN A 202 0.87 9.66 -11.81
N VAL A 203 -0.20 8.88 -11.75
CA VAL A 203 -0.95 8.73 -10.50
C VAL A 203 -0.11 7.99 -9.44
N SER A 204 0.66 6.98 -9.85
CA SER A 204 1.51 6.17 -8.96
C SER A 204 2.57 6.99 -8.21
N LEU A 205 3.01 8.12 -8.77
CA LEU A 205 3.93 9.05 -8.10
C LEU A 205 3.29 9.78 -6.90
N ARG A 206 1.96 9.82 -6.83
CA ARG A 206 1.18 10.61 -5.86
C ARG A 206 0.28 9.73 -5.00
N PHE A 207 0.38 8.42 -5.15
CA PHE A 207 -0.51 7.47 -4.51
C PHE A 207 0.03 7.08 -3.14
N PHE A 208 -0.78 7.25 -2.10
CA PHE A 208 -0.39 6.86 -0.74
C PHE A 208 -0.42 5.34 -0.50
N ASN A 209 -1.11 4.57 -1.36
CA ASN A 209 -1.07 3.12 -1.34
C ASN A 209 -0.18 2.64 -2.48
N ASP A 210 1.08 2.35 -2.18
CA ASP A 210 2.08 2.11 -3.21
C ASP A 210 1.70 0.98 -4.19
N MET A 211 1.93 1.23 -5.48
CA MET A 211 1.67 0.26 -6.54
C MET A 211 2.51 -1.00 -6.42
N GLN A 212 3.72 -0.95 -5.86
CA GLN A 212 4.49 -2.17 -5.64
C GLN A 212 3.81 -3.03 -4.56
N THR A 213 3.25 -2.41 -3.53
CA THR A 213 2.42 -3.10 -2.52
C THR A 213 1.16 -3.69 -3.16
N ILE A 214 0.45 -2.93 -4.01
CA ILE A 214 -0.76 -3.40 -4.70
C ILE A 214 -0.47 -4.55 -5.66
N LEU A 215 0.60 -4.50 -6.44
CA LEU A 215 0.88 -5.49 -7.49
C LEU A 215 1.67 -6.70 -6.98
N LEU A 216 2.51 -6.52 -5.95
CA LEU A 216 3.37 -7.58 -5.44
C LEU A 216 2.84 -8.17 -4.13
N VAL A 217 2.49 -7.35 -3.14
CA VAL A 217 2.09 -7.86 -1.81
C VAL A 217 0.69 -8.45 -1.84
N HIS A 218 -0.23 -7.84 -2.60
CA HIS A 218 -1.58 -8.39 -2.77
C HIS A 218 -1.61 -9.74 -3.50
N ASP A 219 -0.61 -10.00 -4.34
CA ASP A 219 -0.57 -11.18 -5.16
C ASP A 219 -0.28 -12.42 -4.31
N LYS A 220 -1.19 -13.39 -4.29
CA LYS A 220 -1.07 -14.65 -3.51
C LYS A 220 0.21 -15.43 -3.85
N ARG A 221 0.75 -15.24 -5.04
CA ARG A 221 2.00 -15.87 -5.48
C ARG A 221 3.20 -15.35 -4.69
N MET A 222 3.12 -14.14 -4.14
CA MET A 222 4.11 -13.58 -3.23
C MET A 222 4.21 -14.39 -1.94
N LEU A 223 3.10 -14.88 -1.38
CA LEU A 223 3.15 -15.73 -0.18
C LEU A 223 4.01 -16.97 -0.40
N ARG A 224 3.91 -17.61 -1.58
CA ARG A 224 4.78 -18.73 -1.95
C ARG A 224 6.26 -18.34 -1.97
N ILE A 225 6.59 -17.16 -2.49
CA ILE A 225 7.97 -16.64 -2.52
C ILE A 225 8.47 -16.35 -1.10
N VAL A 226 7.66 -15.70 -0.28
CA VAL A 226 7.99 -15.36 1.11
C VAL A 226 8.21 -16.63 1.93
N ARG A 227 7.32 -17.62 1.80
CA ARG A 227 7.47 -18.94 2.43
C ARG A 227 8.73 -19.66 1.99
N HIS A 228 9.04 -19.68 0.69
CA HIS A 228 10.28 -20.28 0.19
C HIS A 228 11.54 -19.57 0.75
N LYS A 229 11.47 -18.25 0.96
CA LYS A 229 12.57 -17.46 1.52
C LYS A 229 12.59 -17.44 3.06
N ALA A 230 11.56 -17.94 3.73
CA ALA A 230 11.41 -17.86 5.18
C ALA A 230 12.63 -18.38 5.97
N PRO A 231 13.26 -19.53 5.63
CA PRO A 231 14.45 -19.99 6.36
C PRO A 231 15.59 -18.96 6.33
N ARG A 232 15.82 -18.31 5.18
CA ARG A 232 16.84 -17.25 5.04
C ARG A 232 16.48 -16.00 5.83
N LEU A 233 15.19 -15.65 5.90
CA LEU A 233 14.71 -14.53 6.71
C LEU A 233 14.92 -14.79 8.21
N VAL A 234 14.70 -16.03 8.67
CA VAL A 234 14.99 -16.47 10.04
C VAL A 234 16.49 -16.41 10.33
N THR A 235 17.35 -16.93 9.45
CA THR A 235 18.82 -16.85 9.61
C THR A 235 19.30 -15.40 9.73
N ARG A 236 18.67 -14.48 8.98
CA ARG A 236 18.97 -13.04 9.03
C ARG A 236 18.30 -12.31 10.19
N LYS A 237 17.55 -13.01 11.04
CA LYS A 237 16.78 -12.45 12.17
C LYS A 237 15.79 -11.36 11.75
N ILE A 238 15.23 -11.47 10.54
CA ILE A 238 14.18 -10.58 10.04
C ILE A 238 12.82 -11.02 10.59
N ILE A 239 12.61 -12.33 10.69
CA ILE A 239 11.42 -12.94 11.32
C ILE A 239 11.86 -14.04 12.29
N THR A 240 11.01 -14.39 13.24
CA THR A 240 11.22 -15.52 14.16
C THR A 240 10.86 -16.85 13.49
N SER A 241 11.29 -17.97 14.08
CA SER A 241 10.86 -19.30 13.61
C SER A 241 9.34 -19.47 13.69
N ILE A 242 8.70 -18.95 14.74
CA ILE A 242 7.23 -18.99 14.92
C ILE A 242 6.52 -18.20 13.81
N GLN A 243 7.02 -17.01 13.47
CA GLN A 243 6.49 -16.22 12.36
C GLN A 243 6.68 -16.93 11.01
N ALA A 244 7.83 -17.59 10.81
CA ALA A 244 8.09 -18.39 9.61
C ALA A 244 7.15 -19.59 9.50
N GLU A 245 6.80 -20.20 10.62
CA GLU A 245 5.79 -21.26 10.70
C GLU A 245 4.39 -20.75 10.39
N SER A 246 4.11 -19.45 10.46
CA SER A 246 2.77 -18.88 10.16
C SER A 246 2.54 -18.62 8.66
N LEU A 247 3.56 -18.83 7.81
CA LEU A 247 3.56 -18.55 6.35
C LEU A 247 3.19 -19.76 5.46
#